data_AF-A0A662NBD4-F1
#
_entry.id   AF-A0A662NBD4-F1
#
_cell.length_a   1.000
_cell.length_b   1.000
_cell.length_c   1.000
_cell.angle_alpha   90.00
_cell.angle_beta   90.00
_cell.angle_gamma   90.00
#
_symmetry.space_group_name_H-M   'P 1'
#
loop_
_entity.id
_entity.type
_entity.pdbx_description
1 polymer ?
#
loop_
_entity_poly.entity_id
_entity_poly.type
_entity_poly.pdbx_seq_one_letter_code
_entity_poly.pdbx_strand_id
1 'polypeptide(L)'
;MRKWIVVPDTNFLLVPGQFGVDIIGELHRILDVKFEILIPNVVLDELEVIERKVKGKDLIAVKMAKKLAEKFNTIEIGRFGEKPIDQQILEFALKTPNVIVCTNDKALKRKLREIGIPVVYLRQKKILELEGMLS
;
A
#
# COMPACT_ATOMS: atom_id res chain seq x y z
N MET A 1 10.76 13.42 16.48
CA MET A 1 9.67 12.51 16.07
C MET A 1 10.27 11.37 15.26
N ARG A 2 9.96 10.11 15.61
CA ARG A 2 10.34 8.94 14.81
C ARG A 2 9.57 8.97 13.49
N LYS A 3 10.22 8.59 12.38
CA LYS A 3 9.63 8.57 11.05
C LYS A 3 8.96 7.21 10.81
N TRP A 4 7.70 7.22 10.39
CA TRP A 4 6.94 6.03 10.00
C TRP A 4 7.16 5.70 8.52
N ILE A 5 7.13 4.42 8.19
CA ILE A 5 7.20 3.92 6.82
C ILE A 5 5.80 3.46 6.42
N VAL A 6 5.25 4.09 5.40
CA VAL A 6 3.96 3.74 4.81
C VAL A 6 4.22 2.85 3.59
N VAL A 7 3.72 1.63 3.62
CA VAL A 7 3.92 0.61 2.59
C VAL A 7 2.60 0.28 1.93
N PRO A 8 2.35 0.75 0.69
CA PRO A 8 1.14 0.41 -0.03
C PRO A 8 1.26 -0.94 -0.75
N ASP A 9 0.17 -1.71 -0.75
CA ASP A 9 0.00 -2.85 -1.66
C ASP A 9 -0.52 -2.38 -3.03
N THR A 10 -0.56 -3.32 -3.99
CA THR A 10 -1.04 -3.06 -5.35
C THR A 10 -2.49 -2.60 -5.38
N ASN A 11 -3.37 -3.22 -4.58
CA ASN A 11 -4.79 -2.88 -4.54
C ASN A 11 -5.05 -1.45 -4.04
N PHE A 12 -4.24 -0.98 -3.08
CA PHE A 12 -4.30 0.37 -2.55
C PHE A 12 -3.83 1.39 -3.59
N LEU A 13 -2.75 1.10 -4.34
CA LEU A 13 -2.26 1.99 -5.39
C LEU A 13 -3.25 2.16 -6.56
N LEU A 14 -4.15 1.20 -6.79
CA LEU A 14 -5.19 1.26 -7.82
C LEU A 14 -6.38 2.15 -7.43
N VAL A 15 -6.54 2.48 -6.14
CA VAL A 15 -7.68 3.26 -5.61
C VAL A 15 -7.92 4.59 -6.34
N PRO A 16 -6.90 5.43 -6.65
CA PRO A 16 -7.11 6.67 -7.38
C PRO A 16 -7.74 6.46 -8.76
N GLY A 17 -7.32 5.43 -9.47
CA GLY A 17 -7.85 5.11 -10.80
C GLY A 17 -9.23 4.45 -10.78
N GLN A 18 -9.52 3.67 -9.74
CA GLN A 18 -10.80 2.97 -9.60
C GLN A 18 -11.91 3.84 -9.01
N PHE A 19 -11.57 4.72 -8.06
CA PHE A 19 -12.55 5.44 -7.24
C PHE A 19 -12.36 6.97 -7.25
N GLY A 20 -11.31 7.49 -7.90
CA GLY A 20 -11.06 8.94 -7.96
C GLY A 20 -10.64 9.55 -6.63
N VAL A 21 -10.09 8.75 -5.71
CA VAL A 21 -9.69 9.19 -4.36
C VAL A 21 -8.23 9.62 -4.37
N ASP A 22 -7.95 10.80 -3.83
CA ASP A 22 -6.59 11.27 -3.55
C ASP A 22 -6.03 10.58 -2.30
N ILE A 23 -5.42 9.41 -2.49
CA ILE A 23 -4.88 8.63 -1.37
C ILE A 23 -3.72 9.34 -0.66
N ILE A 24 -2.99 10.24 -1.32
CA ILE A 24 -1.86 10.95 -0.71
C ILE A 24 -2.38 12.05 0.21
N GLY A 25 -3.31 12.87 -0.28
CA GLY A 25 -4.01 13.85 0.54
C GLY A 25 -4.71 13.21 1.73
N GLU A 26 -5.38 12.08 1.52
CA GLU A 26 -6.04 11.33 2.60
C GLU A 26 -5.07 10.75 3.63
N LEU A 27 -3.89 10.25 3.22
CA LEU A 27 -2.85 9.82 4.15
C LEU A 27 -2.38 10.97 5.04
N HIS A 28 -2.14 12.15 4.46
CA HIS A 28 -1.80 13.36 5.23
C HIS A 28 -2.93 13.82 6.16
N ARG A 29 -4.19 13.57 5.80
CA ARG A 29 -5.36 13.89 6.64
C ARG A 29 -5.45 13.00 7.88
N ILE A 30 -5.15 11.70 7.75
CA ILE A 30 -5.39 10.71 8.83
C ILE A 30 -4.15 10.38 9.65
N LEU A 31 -2.94 10.61 9.12
CA LEU A 31 -1.68 10.29 9.80
C LEU A 31 -1.08 11.54 10.43
N ASP A 32 -1.29 11.74 11.73
CA ASP A 32 -0.67 12.81 12.52
C ASP A 32 0.74 12.42 12.99
N VAL A 33 1.55 11.91 12.07
CA VAL A 33 2.95 11.50 12.32
C VAL A 33 3.82 11.88 11.15
N LYS A 34 5.12 12.03 11.38
CA LYS A 34 6.08 12.15 10.27
C LYS A 34 6.19 10.80 9.58
N PHE A 35 5.92 10.73 8.28
CA PHE A 35 6.04 9.50 7.50
C PHE A 35 6.77 9.69 6.16
N GLU A 36 7.19 8.59 5.57
CA GLU A 36 7.49 8.47 4.14
C GLU A 36 6.73 7.30 3.54
N ILE A 37 6.41 7.41 2.24
CA ILE A 37 5.84 6.32 1.47
C ILE A 37 6.99 5.61 0.76
N LEU A 38 7.10 4.30 0.93
CA LEU A 38 8.06 3.46 0.22
C LEU A 38 7.30 2.37 -0.55
N ILE A 39 7.54 2.29 -1.86
CA ILE A 39 6.88 1.32 -2.72
C ILE A 39 7.64 0.00 -2.69
N PRO A 40 7.03 -1.14 -2.32
CA PRO A 40 7.67 -2.43 -2.44
C PRO A 40 8.09 -2.75 -3.87
N ASN A 41 9.31 -3.25 -4.07
CA ASN A 41 9.77 -3.69 -5.38
C ASN A 41 8.83 -4.74 -6.02
N VAL A 42 8.34 -5.69 -5.22
CA VAL A 42 7.43 -6.75 -5.69
C VAL A 42 6.05 -6.22 -6.11
N VAL A 43 5.63 -5.06 -5.60
CA VAL A 43 4.38 -4.38 -6.00
C VAL A 43 4.57 -3.72 -7.37
N LEU A 44 5.74 -3.16 -7.66
CA LEU A 44 6.07 -2.64 -9.00
C LEU A 44 6.05 -3.76 -10.04
N ASP A 45 6.68 -4.89 -9.72
CA ASP A 45 6.69 -6.08 -10.59
C ASP A 45 5.25 -6.57 -10.86
N GLU A 46 4.39 -6.58 -9.84
CA GLU A 46 2.99 -6.97 -9.99
C GLU A 46 2.22 -6.03 -10.92
N LEU A 47 2.40 -4.71 -10.75
CA LEU A 47 1.77 -3.71 -11.61
C LEU A 47 2.16 -3.89 -13.08
N GLU A 48 3.41 -4.24 -13.38
CA GLU A 48 3.83 -4.56 -14.76
C GLU A 48 3.11 -5.78 -15.33
N VAL A 49 2.95 -6.83 -14.53
CA VAL A 49 2.26 -8.04 -14.95
C VAL A 49 0.77 -7.77 -15.18
N ILE A 50 0.12 -7.01 -14.30
CA ILE A 50 -1.29 -6.63 -14.44
C ILE A 50 -1.48 -5.79 -15.71
N GLU A 51 -0.61 -4.79 -15.96
CA GLU A 51 -0.70 -3.89 -17.12
C GLU A 51 -0.78 -4.67 -18.45
N ARG A 52 -0.03 -5.76 -18.58
CA ARG A 52 -0.02 -6.60 -19.79
C ARG A 52 -1.31 -7.42 -19.99
N LYS A 53 -2.10 -7.62 -18.93
CA LYS A 53 -3.29 -8.49 -18.92
C LYS A 53 -4.60 -7.71 -19.01
N VAL A 54 -4.65 -6.48 -18.48
CA VAL A 54 -5.89 -5.70 -18.40
C VAL A 54 -6.09 -4.77 -19.60
N LYS A 55 -7.34 -4.32 -19.81
CA LYS A 55 -7.72 -3.39 -20.89
C LYS A 55 -8.72 -2.35 -20.37
N GLY A 56 -8.96 -1.31 -21.18
CA GLY A 56 -10.00 -0.32 -20.89
C GLY A 56 -9.75 0.44 -19.57
N LYS A 57 -10.80 0.53 -18.73
CA LYS A 57 -10.75 1.28 -17.47
C LYS A 57 -9.71 0.72 -16.48
N ASP A 58 -9.54 -0.59 -16.44
CA ASP A 58 -8.56 -1.22 -15.54
C ASP A 58 -7.12 -0.88 -15.95
N LEU A 59 -6.85 -0.82 -17.26
CA LEU A 59 -5.54 -0.37 -17.77
C LEU A 59 -5.24 1.08 -17.38
N ILE A 60 -6.26 1.96 -17.41
CA ILE A 60 -6.11 3.34 -16.96
C ILE A 60 -5.75 3.38 -15.47
N ALA A 61 -6.43 2.59 -14.64
CA ALA A 61 -6.13 2.53 -13.20
C ALA A 61 -4.71 2.04 -12.91
N VAL A 62 -4.23 1.01 -13.61
CA VAL A 62 -2.86 0.50 -13.47
C VAL A 62 -1.83 1.55 -13.90
N LYS A 63 -2.05 2.25 -15.02
CA LYS A 63 -1.16 3.34 -15.45
C LYS A 63 -1.10 4.49 -14.45
N MET A 64 -2.24 4.84 -13.85
CA MET A 64 -2.28 5.82 -12.77
C MET A 64 -1.52 5.35 -11.53
N ALA A 65 -1.67 4.08 -11.14
CA ALA A 65 -0.93 3.49 -10.03
C ALA A 65 0.59 3.53 -10.26
N LYS A 66 1.08 3.15 -11.44
CA LYS A 66 2.51 3.22 -11.80
C LYS A 66 3.04 4.67 -11.72
N LYS A 67 2.33 5.61 -12.35
CA LYS A 67 2.71 7.03 -12.32
C LYS A 67 2.69 7.63 -10.90
N LEU A 68 1.84 7.10 -10.02
CA LEU A 68 1.84 7.48 -8.61
C LEU A 68 3.06 6.90 -7.88
N ALA A 69 3.35 5.61 -8.09
CA ALA A 69 4.47 4.92 -7.48
C ALA A 69 5.83 5.56 -7.84
N GLU A 70 6.00 6.03 -9.07
CA GLU A 70 7.21 6.75 -9.55
C GLU A 70 7.57 7.99 -8.73
N LYS A 71 6.63 8.55 -7.95
CA LYS A 71 6.88 9.73 -7.11
C LYS A 71 7.59 9.40 -5.80
N PHE A 72 7.73 8.12 -5.47
CA PHE A 72 8.20 7.64 -4.18
C PHE A 72 9.40 6.71 -4.34
N ASN A 73 10.21 6.61 -3.27
CA ASN A 73 11.34 5.69 -3.27
C ASN A 73 10.86 4.24 -3.22
N THR A 74 11.60 3.37 -3.87
CA THR A 74 11.37 1.93 -3.82
C THR A 74 12.08 1.32 -2.61
N ILE A 75 11.49 0.31 -2.00
CA ILE A 75 12.10 -0.52 -0.96
C ILE A 75 12.13 -1.98 -1.40
N GLU A 76 13.29 -2.62 -1.23
CA GLU A 76 13.46 -4.04 -1.50
C GLU A 76 12.95 -4.84 -0.29
N ILE A 77 11.88 -5.62 -0.50
CA ILE A 77 11.28 -6.46 0.56
C ILE A 77 11.31 -7.96 0.23
N GLY A 78 11.67 -8.31 -1.00
CA GLY A 78 11.75 -9.69 -1.45
C GLY A 78 11.74 -9.80 -2.97
N ARG A 79 11.26 -10.93 -3.50
CA ARG A 79 11.29 -11.25 -4.94
C ARG A 79 9.91 -11.63 -5.45
N PHE A 80 9.54 -11.06 -6.60
CA PHE A 80 8.26 -11.37 -7.23
C PHE A 80 8.18 -12.85 -7.62
N GLY A 81 7.06 -13.50 -7.30
CA GLY A 81 6.83 -14.92 -7.59
C GLY A 81 7.44 -15.92 -6.61
N GLU A 82 8.33 -15.50 -5.69
CA GLU A 82 8.91 -16.42 -4.68
C GLU A 82 7.88 -16.81 -3.61
N LYS A 83 7.06 -15.84 -3.18
CA LYS A 83 5.98 -16.00 -2.21
C LYS A 83 4.83 -15.03 -2.55
N PRO A 84 3.61 -15.26 -2.04
CA PRO A 84 2.54 -14.26 -2.13
C PRO A 84 3.00 -12.88 -1.64
N ILE A 85 2.67 -11.81 -2.36
CA ILE A 85 3.11 -10.45 -2.03
C ILE A 85 2.66 -10.04 -0.63
N ASP A 86 1.43 -10.36 -0.26
CA ASP A 86 0.88 -10.16 1.09
C ASP A 86 1.78 -10.78 2.18
N GLN A 87 2.35 -11.95 1.93
CA GLN A 87 3.26 -12.60 2.86
C GLN A 87 4.59 -11.85 2.95
N GLN A 88 5.14 -11.37 1.82
CA GLN A 88 6.38 -10.59 1.82
C GLN A 88 6.20 -9.25 2.55
N ILE A 89 5.06 -8.57 2.34
CA ILE A 89 4.71 -7.34 3.07
C ILE A 89 4.58 -7.61 4.57
N LEU A 90 3.91 -8.71 4.96
CA LEU A 90 3.77 -9.11 6.36
C LEU A 90 5.14 -9.40 7.01
N GLU A 91 5.99 -10.18 6.34
CA GLU A 91 7.35 -10.50 6.82
C GLU A 91 8.21 -9.24 6.97
N PHE A 92 8.08 -8.28 6.03
CA PHE A 92 8.74 -6.98 6.11
C PHE A 92 8.25 -6.17 7.31
N ALA A 93 6.93 -6.00 7.44
CA ALA A 93 6.33 -5.20 8.52
C ALA A 93 6.66 -5.75 9.92
N LEU A 94 6.79 -7.08 10.06
CA LEU A 94 7.22 -7.73 11.31
C LEU A 94 8.66 -7.43 11.71
N LYS A 95 9.55 -7.25 10.73
CA LYS A 95 11.00 -7.05 10.96
C LYS A 95 11.38 -5.58 11.04
N THR A 96 10.50 -4.69 10.62
CA THR A 96 10.79 -3.26 10.50
C THR A 96 9.94 -2.46 11.49
N PRO A 97 10.56 -1.64 12.35
CA PRO A 97 9.81 -0.81 13.27
C PRO A 97 9.05 0.31 12.54
N ASN A 98 7.94 0.77 13.13
CA ASN A 98 7.15 1.91 12.67
C ASN A 98 6.65 1.78 11.23
N VAL A 99 6.11 0.61 10.87
CA VAL A 99 5.49 0.37 9.56
C VAL A 99 3.97 0.54 9.66
N ILE A 100 3.40 1.25 8.70
CA ILE A 100 1.97 1.26 8.39
C ILE A 100 1.81 0.58 7.04
N VAL A 101 0.92 -0.41 6.94
CA VAL A 101 0.61 -1.04 5.65
C VAL A 101 -0.68 -0.46 5.11
N CYS A 102 -0.72 -0.10 3.83
CA CYS A 102 -1.95 0.29 3.15
C CYS A 102 -2.49 -0.88 2.34
N THR A 103 -3.65 -1.41 2.72
CA THR A 103 -4.29 -2.53 2.01
C THR A 103 -5.80 -2.52 2.20
N ASN A 104 -6.52 -2.93 1.15
CA ASN A 104 -7.96 -3.20 1.22
C ASN A 104 -8.27 -4.69 1.41
N ASP A 105 -7.27 -5.56 1.40
CA ASP A 105 -7.48 -7.00 1.60
C ASP A 105 -7.81 -7.30 3.07
N LYS A 106 -8.96 -7.95 3.28
CA LYS A 106 -9.47 -8.24 4.63
C LYS A 106 -8.59 -9.25 5.38
N ALA A 107 -7.99 -10.21 4.68
CA ALA A 107 -7.19 -11.25 5.30
C ALA A 107 -5.80 -10.70 5.70
N LEU A 108 -5.16 -9.92 4.84
CA LEU A 108 -3.90 -9.24 5.15
C LEU A 108 -4.09 -8.23 6.27
N LYS A 109 -5.14 -7.39 6.19
CA LYS A 109 -5.51 -6.47 7.27
C LYS A 109 -5.64 -7.19 8.62
N ARG A 110 -6.42 -8.27 8.68
CA ARG A 110 -6.60 -9.04 9.92
C ARG A 110 -5.25 -9.53 10.48
N LYS A 111 -4.43 -10.17 9.65
CA LYS A 111 -3.11 -10.68 10.06
C LYS A 111 -2.20 -9.59 10.61
N LEU A 112 -2.14 -8.43 9.94
CA LEU A 112 -1.34 -7.28 10.37
C LEU A 112 -1.82 -6.72 11.71
N ARG A 113 -3.14 -6.63 11.90
CA ARG A 113 -3.72 -6.12 13.15
C ARG A 113 -3.52 -7.08 14.33
N GLU A 114 -3.59 -8.39 14.10
CA GLU A 114 -3.31 -9.42 15.13
C GLU A 114 -1.89 -9.30 15.71
N ILE A 115 -0.92 -8.85 14.91
CA ILE A 115 0.47 -8.63 15.32
C ILE A 115 0.79 -7.17 15.69
N GLY A 116 -0.24 -6.32 15.79
CA GLY A 116 -0.11 -4.92 16.22
C GLY A 116 0.29 -3.91 15.14
N ILE A 117 0.53 -4.34 13.89
CA ILE A 117 0.94 -3.43 12.80
C ILE A 117 -0.26 -2.58 12.35
N PRO A 118 -0.16 -1.24 12.36
CA PRO A 118 -1.25 -0.35 11.91
C PRO A 118 -1.51 -0.49 10.41
N VAL A 119 -2.79 -0.37 10.03
CA VAL A 119 -3.25 -0.54 8.65
C VAL A 119 -4.06 0.68 8.21
N VAL A 120 -3.79 1.18 7.01
CA VAL A 120 -4.63 2.17 6.33
C VAL A 120 -5.42 1.49 5.21
N TYR A 121 -6.70 1.79 5.09
CA TYR A 121 -7.58 1.17 4.10
C TYR A 121 -8.64 2.15 3.60
N LEU A 122 -9.18 1.89 2.40
CA LEU A 122 -10.27 2.66 1.82
C LEU A 122 -11.60 2.22 2.41
N ARG A 123 -12.35 3.17 2.98
CA ARG A 123 -13.71 2.97 3.48
C ARG A 123 -14.72 3.69 2.60
N GLN A 124 -15.87 3.02 2.40
CA GLN A 124 -17.01 3.53 1.62
C GLN A 124 -16.63 3.99 0.19
N LYS A 125 -15.48 3.52 -0.35
CA LYS A 125 -14.93 3.93 -1.64
C LYS A 125 -14.67 5.44 -1.76
N LYS A 126 -14.47 6.14 -0.64
CA LYS A 126 -14.34 7.62 -0.62
C LYS A 126 -13.23 8.15 0.26
N ILE A 127 -13.05 7.57 1.45
CA ILE A 127 -12.13 8.10 2.47
C ILE A 127 -11.18 7.02 2.95
N LEU A 128 -9.98 7.42 3.39
CA LEU A 128 -9.10 6.51 4.10
C LEU A 128 -9.40 6.50 5.60
N GLU A 129 -9.22 5.34 6.21
CA GLU A 129 -9.23 5.15 7.65
C GLU A 129 -7.97 4.42 8.12
N LEU A 130 -7.51 4.78 9.32
CA LEU A 130 -6.44 4.12 10.03
C LEU A 130 -7.03 3.16 11.07
N GLU A 131 -6.53 1.93 11.10
CA GLU A 131 -6.81 0.97 12.16
C GLU A 131 -5.51 0.57 12.86
N GLY A 132 -5.44 0.83 14.16
CA GLY A 132 -4.26 0.60 15.00
C GLY A 132 -3.75 1.85 15.68
N MET A 133 -2.75 1.67 16.53
CA MET A 133 -2.14 2.76 17.29
C MET A 133 -0.82 3.17 16.64
N LEU A 134 -0.57 4.48 16.60
CA LEU A 134 0.71 5.06 16.24
C LEU A 134 1.33 5.62 17.52
N SER A 135 2.35 4.96 18.06
CA SER A 135 3.04 5.33 19.30
C SER A 135 4.53 5.53 19.06
#